data_AF-A0A1Y1XSD0-F1
#
_entry.id   AF-A0A1Y1XSD0-F1
#
_cell.length_a   1.000
_cell.length_b   1.000
_cell.length_c   1.000
_cell.angle_alpha   90.00
_cell.angle_beta   90.00
_cell.angle_gamma   90.00
#
_symmetry.space_group_name_H-M   'P 1'
#
loop_
_entity.id
_entity.type
_entity.pdbx_description
1 polymer ?
#
loop_
_entity_poly.entity_id
_entity_poly.type
_entity_poly.pdbx_seq_one_letter_code
_entity_poly.pdbx_strand_id
1 'polypeptide(L)'
;MQPVCLSSTSTEPPHTKQGFKSVRKPRVEPLIPSTQRTFTHEATKLPYVLEYSAHACTKRFLRELAFVFPSVNTEGCLIVPTFQPCQYDLVAVGDDVAKEKDDKLESFYDWANRVCKHLHSKGYWADFTDPASGYPIFSERGPSYYPDVIGAELFLKYELVNTGCCQIMYHPVYGTKSYPATMFTTAPASELAAAIERISLRD
;
A
#
# COMPACT_ATOMS: atom_id res chain seq x y z
N MET A 1 -52.48 -28.12 30.03
CA MET A 1 -52.17 -27.57 28.70
C MET A 1 -52.42 -26.07 28.72
N GLN A 2 -51.36 -25.28 28.84
CA GLN A 2 -51.30 -23.83 28.59
C GLN A 2 -49.93 -23.56 27.94
N PRO A 3 -49.83 -22.73 26.89
CA PRO A 3 -48.54 -22.41 26.30
C PRO A 3 -47.87 -21.25 27.06
N VAL A 4 -46.60 -21.45 27.41
CA VAL A 4 -45.71 -20.42 27.97
C VAL A 4 -45.06 -19.68 26.79
N CYS A 5 -45.40 -18.41 26.59
CA CYS A 5 -44.68 -17.53 25.68
C CYS A 5 -43.38 -17.05 26.35
N LEU A 6 -42.24 -17.54 25.87
CA LEU A 6 -40.91 -17.01 26.20
C LEU A 6 -40.64 -15.80 25.30
N SER A 7 -40.64 -14.59 25.87
CA SER A 7 -40.16 -13.39 25.18
C SER A 7 -38.63 -13.35 25.23
N SER A 8 -38.01 -13.61 24.07
CA SER A 8 -36.58 -13.46 23.83
C SER A 8 -36.18 -11.99 23.83
N THR A 9 -35.46 -11.55 24.86
CA THR A 9 -34.76 -10.26 24.85
C THR A 9 -33.45 -10.40 24.07
N SER A 10 -33.46 -10.02 22.79
CA SER A 10 -32.27 -9.78 22.00
C SER A 10 -31.72 -8.40 22.34
N THR A 11 -30.71 -8.33 23.21
CA THR A 11 -29.87 -7.13 23.33
C THR A 11 -28.90 -7.10 22.15
N GLU A 12 -29.22 -6.31 21.13
CA GLU A 12 -28.28 -5.95 20.06
C GLU A 12 -27.15 -5.07 20.63
N PRO A 13 -25.89 -5.27 20.20
CA PRO A 13 -24.79 -4.40 20.59
C PRO A 13 -24.91 -3.04 19.89
N PRO A 14 -24.38 -1.95 20.50
CA PRO A 14 -24.52 -0.61 19.96
C PRO A 14 -23.67 -0.45 18.69
N HIS A 15 -24.33 -0.45 17.53
CA HIS A 15 -23.74 0.01 16.28
C HIS A 15 -23.45 1.51 16.35
N THR A 16 -22.22 1.87 16.72
CA THR A 16 -21.74 3.25 16.58
C THR A 16 -21.57 3.55 15.10
N LYS A 17 -22.55 4.22 14.50
CA LYS A 17 -22.44 4.81 13.15
C LYS A 17 -21.46 5.99 13.20
N GLN A 18 -20.16 5.74 13.20
CA GLN A 18 -19.19 6.76 12.80
C GLN A 18 -19.29 6.90 11.28
N GLY A 19 -19.92 7.99 10.82
CA GLY A 19 -19.94 8.33 9.41
C GLY A 19 -18.53 8.62 8.91
N PHE A 20 -18.08 7.87 7.91
CA PHE A 20 -16.85 8.15 7.18
C PHE A 20 -16.96 9.52 6.51
N LYS A 21 -15.93 10.38 6.65
CA LYS A 21 -15.94 11.69 6.01
C LYS A 21 -15.46 11.51 4.57
N SER A 22 -15.88 12.42 3.69
CA SER A 22 -15.33 12.48 2.33
C SER A 22 -13.80 12.63 2.40
N VAL A 23 -13.07 11.76 1.69
CA VAL A 23 -11.62 11.86 1.52
C VAL A 23 -11.28 13.28 1.04
N ARG A 24 -10.40 13.96 1.78
CA ARG A 24 -9.93 15.31 1.41
C ARG A 24 -8.99 15.19 0.22
N LYS A 25 -9.11 16.05 -0.79
CA LYS A 25 -8.17 16.03 -1.91
C LYS A 25 -6.74 16.37 -1.46
N PRO A 26 -5.71 15.67 -1.98
CA PRO A 26 -4.31 16.05 -1.77
C PRO A 26 -4.06 17.50 -2.21
N ARG A 27 -3.11 18.18 -1.55
CA ARG A 27 -2.73 19.56 -1.91
C ARG A 27 -1.90 19.61 -3.20
N VAL A 28 -1.25 18.50 -3.55
CA VAL A 28 -0.44 18.34 -4.76
C VAL A 28 -1.02 17.18 -5.54
N GLU A 29 -1.34 17.42 -6.81
CA GLU A 29 -1.85 16.37 -7.69
C GLU A 29 -0.75 15.32 -7.93
N PRO A 30 -1.12 14.03 -8.04
CA PRO A 30 -0.17 12.99 -8.33
C PRO A 30 0.44 13.16 -9.73
N LEU A 31 1.71 12.80 -9.87
CA LEU A 31 2.40 12.76 -11.17
C LEU A 31 1.93 11.58 -12.03
N ILE A 32 1.53 10.49 -11.37
CA ILE A 32 0.77 9.39 -12.00
C ILE A 32 -0.50 9.22 -11.17
N PRO A 33 -1.70 9.42 -11.74
CA PRO A 33 -2.95 9.29 -11.01
C PRO A 33 -3.15 7.87 -10.49
N SER A 34 -4.02 7.69 -9.50
CA SER A 34 -4.44 6.36 -9.06
C SER A 34 -4.90 5.54 -10.27
N THR A 35 -4.14 4.48 -10.54
CA THR A 35 -4.27 3.64 -11.72
C THR A 35 -4.29 2.20 -11.24
N GLN A 36 -5.36 1.48 -11.58
CA GLN A 36 -5.48 0.06 -11.31
C GLN A 36 -5.13 -0.74 -12.56
N ARG A 37 -4.32 -1.78 -12.40
CA ARG A 37 -3.99 -2.72 -13.48
C ARG A 37 -3.93 -4.15 -12.96
N THR A 38 -4.14 -5.08 -13.87
CA THR A 38 -3.87 -6.51 -13.65
C THR A 38 -2.47 -6.81 -14.15
N PHE A 39 -1.68 -7.49 -13.31
CA PHE A 39 -0.35 -7.97 -13.63
C PHE A 39 -0.33 -9.50 -13.53
N THR A 40 0.62 -10.13 -14.20
CA THR A 40 0.86 -11.58 -14.09
C THR A 40 2.13 -11.80 -13.29
N HIS A 41 2.03 -12.61 -12.23
CA HIS A 41 3.17 -12.96 -11.38
C HIS A 41 4.17 -13.82 -12.16
N GLU A 42 5.46 -13.49 -12.12
CA GLU A 42 6.45 -14.10 -13.02
C GLU A 42 6.63 -15.60 -12.74
N ALA A 43 6.68 -16.01 -11.46
CA ALA A 43 6.83 -17.41 -11.07
C ALA A 43 5.53 -18.23 -11.19
N THR A 44 4.43 -17.79 -10.57
CA THR A 44 3.19 -18.58 -10.49
C THR A 44 2.31 -18.49 -11.74
N LYS A 45 2.54 -17.49 -12.60
CA LYS A 45 1.70 -17.15 -13.76
C LYS A 45 0.25 -16.78 -13.41
N LEU A 46 -0.04 -16.53 -12.14
CA LEU A 46 -1.36 -16.11 -11.71
C LEU A 46 -1.52 -14.59 -11.86
N PRO A 47 -2.70 -14.13 -12.28
CA PRO A 47 -2.99 -12.70 -12.33
C PRO A 47 -3.25 -12.13 -10.94
N TYR A 48 -2.84 -10.89 -10.71
CA TYR A 48 -3.17 -10.11 -9.51
C TYR A 48 -3.47 -8.66 -9.88
N VAL A 49 -4.35 -8.02 -9.10
CA VAL A 49 -4.69 -6.60 -9.27
C VAL A 49 -3.83 -5.77 -8.33
N LEU A 50 -3.23 -4.71 -8.88
CA LEU A 50 -2.48 -3.73 -8.12
C LEU A 50 -2.93 -2.32 -8.54
N GLU A 51 -3.37 -1.53 -7.58
CA GLU A 51 -3.53 -0.09 -7.72
C GLU A 51 -2.23 0.60 -7.33
N TYR A 52 -1.81 1.60 -8.11
CA TYR A 52 -0.63 2.41 -7.83
C TYR A 52 -0.88 3.87 -8.21
N SER A 53 -0.10 4.77 -7.60
CA SER A 53 0.00 6.18 -7.99
C SER A 53 1.43 6.65 -7.75
N ALA A 54 1.83 7.80 -8.31
CA ALA A 54 3.16 8.35 -8.07
C ALA A 54 3.08 9.82 -7.64
N HIS A 55 3.80 10.15 -6.58
CA HIS A 55 3.75 11.46 -5.93
C HIS A 55 5.15 12.03 -5.80
N ALA A 56 5.32 13.32 -6.09
CA ALA A 56 6.56 14.00 -5.75
C ALA A 56 6.74 14.03 -4.23
N CYS A 57 7.92 13.66 -3.75
CA CYS A 57 8.20 13.75 -2.33
C CYS A 57 8.33 15.21 -1.89
N THR A 58 7.61 15.61 -0.83
CA THR A 58 7.71 16.97 -0.30
C THR A 58 9.05 17.16 0.41
N LYS A 59 9.62 18.37 0.37
CA LYS A 59 10.87 18.70 1.09
C LYS A 59 10.83 18.34 2.57
N ARG A 60 9.65 18.46 3.20
CA ARG A 60 9.45 18.08 4.61
C ARG A 60 9.66 16.58 4.83
N PHE A 61 9.15 15.74 3.93
CA PHE A 61 9.17 14.29 4.04
C PHE A 61 10.50 13.67 3.58
N LEU A 62 11.26 14.35 2.72
CA LEU A 62 12.61 13.92 2.33
C LEU A 62 13.53 13.70 3.55
N ARG A 63 13.36 14.49 4.62
CA ARG A 63 14.12 14.31 5.87
C ARG A 63 13.81 13.00 6.58
N GLU A 64 12.54 12.58 6.56
CA GLU A 64 12.14 11.30 7.14
C GLU A 64 12.68 10.14 6.28
N LEU A 65 12.63 10.28 4.95
CA LEU A 65 13.21 9.29 4.05
C LEU A 65 14.71 9.14 4.20
N ALA A 66 15.45 10.18 4.57
CA ALA A 66 16.88 10.08 4.86
C ALA A 66 17.17 9.17 6.07
N PHE A 67 16.24 9.02 7.01
CA PHE A 67 16.37 8.05 8.11
C PHE A 67 15.96 6.62 7.70
N VAL A 68 15.24 6.46 6.58
CA VAL A 68 14.92 5.14 6.01
C VAL A 68 16.04 4.68 5.07
N PHE A 69 16.53 5.58 4.23
CA PHE A 69 17.55 5.36 3.19
C PHE A 69 18.78 6.27 3.40
N PRO A 70 19.62 6.02 4.42
CA PRO A 70 20.69 6.95 4.82
C PRO A 70 21.80 7.10 3.78
N SER A 71 22.02 6.09 2.93
CA SER A 71 23.06 6.06 1.91
C SER A 71 22.60 6.58 0.54
N VAL A 72 21.36 7.07 0.43
CA VAL A 72 20.73 7.45 -0.83
C VAL A 72 20.47 8.95 -0.87
N ASN A 73 20.87 9.61 -1.96
CA ASN A 73 20.36 10.94 -2.25
C ASN A 73 18.90 10.84 -2.75
N THR A 74 17.95 11.15 -1.87
CA THR A 74 16.51 11.08 -2.15
C THR A 74 15.96 12.37 -2.78
N GLU A 75 16.81 13.34 -3.16
CA GLU A 75 16.35 14.52 -3.88
C GLU A 75 15.61 14.16 -5.17
N GLY A 76 14.43 14.75 -5.36
CA GLY A 76 13.57 14.44 -6.51
C GLY A 76 12.89 13.06 -6.45
N CYS A 77 12.98 12.34 -5.32
CA CYS A 77 12.34 11.03 -5.16
C CYS A 77 10.82 11.09 -5.38
N LEU A 78 10.33 10.11 -6.12
CA LEU A 78 8.92 9.76 -6.23
C LEU A 78 8.56 8.73 -5.17
N ILE A 79 7.38 8.92 -4.56
CA ILE A 79 6.76 7.95 -3.66
C ILE A 79 5.66 7.26 -4.45
N VAL A 80 5.70 5.93 -4.48
CA VAL A 80 4.81 5.09 -5.27
C VAL A 80 4.04 4.16 -4.33
N PRO A 81 3.02 4.69 -3.62
CA PRO A 81 2.16 3.87 -2.80
C PRO A 81 1.32 2.96 -3.71
N THR A 82 1.13 1.73 -3.25
CA THR A 82 0.40 0.68 -3.94
C THR A 82 -0.62 0.04 -3.01
N PHE A 83 -1.72 -0.44 -3.59
CA PHE A 83 -2.82 -1.04 -2.88
C PHE A 83 -3.31 -2.28 -3.63
N GLN A 84 -3.34 -3.42 -2.95
CA GLN A 84 -3.97 -4.61 -3.49
C GLN A 84 -5.31 -4.85 -2.79
N PRO A 85 -6.42 -5.10 -3.52
CA PRO A 85 -7.68 -5.46 -2.90
C PRO A 85 -7.56 -6.83 -2.21
N CYS A 86 -8.18 -6.95 -1.03
CA CYS A 86 -8.18 -8.17 -0.24
C CYS A 86 -9.61 -8.70 -0.04
N GLN A 87 -9.74 -10.00 0.17
CA GLN A 87 -10.98 -10.66 0.54
C GLN A 87 -11.27 -10.49 2.03
N TYR A 88 -10.24 -10.59 2.87
CA TYR A 88 -10.34 -10.50 4.31
C TYR A 88 -9.92 -9.11 4.82
N ASP A 89 -10.41 -8.78 6.03
CA ASP A 89 -9.84 -7.68 6.78
C ASP A 89 -8.48 -8.14 7.34
N LEU A 90 -7.40 -7.46 6.97
CA LEU A 90 -6.05 -7.89 7.30
C LEU A 90 -5.71 -7.71 8.80
N VAL A 91 -6.58 -7.09 9.58
CA VAL A 91 -6.47 -7.07 11.06
C VAL A 91 -6.96 -8.37 11.69
N ALA A 92 -7.79 -9.14 10.97
CA ALA A 92 -8.29 -10.39 11.48
C ALA A 92 -7.17 -11.43 11.65
N VAL A 93 -7.42 -12.40 12.54
CA VAL A 93 -6.52 -13.52 12.81
C VAL A 93 -7.11 -14.78 12.18
N GLY A 94 -6.28 -15.55 11.48
CA GLY A 94 -6.66 -16.83 10.89
C GLY A 94 -5.71 -17.24 9.77
N ASP A 95 -5.66 -18.53 9.48
CA ASP A 95 -4.76 -19.11 8.48
C ASP A 95 -5.06 -18.56 7.07
N ASP A 96 -6.34 -18.37 6.73
CA ASP A 96 -6.73 -17.77 5.44
C ASP A 96 -6.26 -16.31 5.31
N VAL A 97 -6.25 -15.56 6.42
CA VAL A 97 -5.79 -14.16 6.43
C VAL A 97 -4.27 -14.10 6.35
N ALA A 98 -3.57 -15.00 7.04
CA ALA A 98 -2.11 -15.13 6.94
C ALA A 98 -1.70 -15.51 5.52
N LYS A 99 -2.36 -16.51 4.92
CA LYS A 99 -2.16 -16.90 3.54
C LYS A 99 -2.41 -15.74 2.57
N GLU A 100 -3.51 -15.00 2.74
CA GLU A 100 -3.77 -13.84 1.87
C GLU A 100 -2.67 -12.79 2.02
N LYS A 101 -2.18 -12.50 3.23
CA LYS A 101 -1.05 -11.57 3.43
C LYS A 101 0.20 -12.02 2.69
N ASP A 102 0.53 -13.30 2.75
CA ASP A 102 1.69 -13.86 2.07
C ASP A 102 1.52 -13.76 0.54
N ASP A 103 0.36 -14.13 0.01
CA ASP A 103 0.06 -14.03 -1.43
C ASP A 103 0.17 -12.57 -1.94
N LYS A 104 -0.29 -11.58 -1.15
CA LYS A 104 -0.16 -10.15 -1.47
C LYS A 104 1.27 -9.64 -1.35
N LEU A 105 2.01 -10.10 -0.34
CA LEU A 105 3.42 -9.78 -0.15
C LEU A 105 4.24 -10.26 -1.36
N GLU A 106 4.07 -11.51 -1.76
CA GLU A 106 4.77 -12.11 -2.90
C GLU A 106 4.44 -11.36 -4.21
N SER A 107 3.16 -11.03 -4.43
CA SER A 107 2.74 -10.27 -5.61
C SER A 107 3.35 -8.87 -5.66
N PHE A 108 3.44 -8.18 -4.52
CA PHE A 108 4.11 -6.88 -4.44
C PHE A 108 5.61 -7.01 -4.69
N TYR A 109 6.27 -8.02 -4.11
CA TYR A 109 7.69 -8.26 -4.33
C TYR A 109 7.99 -8.56 -5.80
N ASP A 110 7.19 -9.40 -6.47
CA ASP A 110 7.30 -9.65 -7.91
C ASP A 110 7.25 -8.33 -8.70
N TRP A 111 6.20 -7.55 -8.47
CA TRP A 111 6.01 -6.26 -9.13
C TRP A 111 7.17 -5.30 -8.89
N ALA A 112 7.50 -5.04 -7.61
CA ALA A 112 8.47 -4.03 -7.22
C ALA A 112 9.89 -4.41 -7.67
N ASN A 113 10.28 -5.68 -7.56
CA ASN A 113 11.57 -6.16 -8.09
C ASN A 113 11.68 -5.93 -9.59
N ARG A 114 10.65 -6.25 -10.37
CA ARG A 114 10.67 -6.11 -11.83
C ARG A 114 10.73 -4.65 -12.26
N VAL A 115 9.99 -3.76 -11.60
CA VAL A 115 10.04 -2.31 -11.85
C VAL A 115 11.42 -1.77 -11.47
N CYS A 116 11.91 -2.06 -10.26
CA CYS A 116 13.21 -1.59 -9.79
C CYS A 116 14.34 -2.06 -10.70
N LYS A 117 14.37 -3.34 -11.09
CA LYS A 117 15.36 -3.90 -12.03
C LYS A 117 15.38 -3.14 -13.35
N HIS A 118 14.21 -2.76 -13.88
CA HIS A 118 14.15 -1.98 -15.11
C HIS A 118 14.71 -0.56 -14.92
N LEU A 119 14.34 0.11 -13.82
CA LEU A 119 14.84 1.46 -13.51
C LEU A 119 16.35 1.48 -13.24
N HIS A 120 16.86 0.49 -12.51
CA HIS A 120 18.30 0.29 -12.29
C HIS A 120 19.05 0.13 -13.61
N SER A 121 18.49 -0.62 -14.57
CA SER A 121 19.11 -0.81 -15.89
C SER A 121 19.23 0.49 -16.71
N LYS A 122 18.48 1.53 -16.32
CA LYS A 122 18.53 2.88 -16.90
C LYS A 122 19.36 3.86 -16.07
N GLY A 123 19.98 3.40 -14.98
CA GLY A 123 20.80 4.23 -14.10
C GLY A 123 20.04 5.04 -13.06
N TYR A 124 18.73 4.79 -12.88
CA TYR A 124 17.95 5.40 -11.82
C TYR A 124 18.04 4.58 -10.54
N TRP A 125 18.04 5.26 -9.38
CA TRP A 125 17.81 4.58 -8.12
C TRP A 125 16.33 4.23 -8.00
N ALA A 126 16.06 3.02 -7.52
CA ALA A 126 14.73 2.56 -7.17
C ALA A 126 14.84 1.55 -6.03
N ASP A 127 13.91 1.58 -5.10
CA ASP A 127 13.84 0.67 -3.97
C ASP A 127 12.39 0.52 -3.52
N PHE A 128 12.14 -0.45 -2.66
CA PHE A 128 10.87 -0.57 -1.96
C PHE A 128 11.15 -0.97 -0.52
N THR A 129 10.19 -0.71 0.34
CA THR A 129 10.26 -1.18 1.72
C THR A 129 9.51 -2.48 1.85
N ASP A 130 10.08 -3.43 2.59
CA ASP A 130 9.38 -4.64 2.99
C ASP A 130 8.09 -4.26 3.75
N PRO A 131 6.88 -4.56 3.26
CA PRO A 131 5.64 -4.14 3.94
C PRO A 131 5.51 -4.70 5.37
N ALA A 132 6.17 -5.82 5.68
CA ALA A 132 6.14 -6.42 7.01
C ALA A 132 7.02 -5.68 8.02
N SER A 133 8.18 -5.16 7.62
CA SER A 133 9.15 -4.51 8.52
C SER A 133 9.36 -3.01 8.30
N GLY A 134 8.93 -2.50 7.15
CA GLY A 134 9.10 -1.13 6.68
C GLY A 134 10.54 -0.77 6.29
N TYR A 135 11.46 -1.73 6.19
CA TYR A 135 12.86 -1.46 5.86
C TYR A 135 13.18 -1.61 4.36
N PRO A 136 14.19 -0.89 3.85
CA PRO A 136 14.66 -1.03 2.47
C PRO A 136 15.00 -2.48 2.09
N ILE A 137 14.76 -2.82 0.83
CA ILE A 137 15.12 -4.13 0.27
C ILE A 137 16.50 -4.10 -0.39
N PHE A 138 16.82 -3.06 -1.15
CA PHE A 138 18.10 -2.99 -1.87
C PHE A 138 19.14 -2.08 -1.20
N SER A 139 18.69 -0.97 -0.60
CA SER A 139 19.57 0.01 0.04
C SER A 139 19.94 -0.41 1.46
N GLU A 140 20.96 0.24 2.03
CA GLU A 140 21.31 0.07 3.45
C GLU A 140 20.14 0.46 4.36
N ARG A 141 19.89 -0.35 5.40
CA ARG A 141 18.84 -0.07 6.38
C ARG A 141 19.24 1.12 7.24
N GLY A 142 18.40 2.15 7.23
CA GLY A 142 18.53 3.26 8.17
C GLY A 142 17.99 2.96 9.57
N PRO A 143 18.13 3.94 10.49
CA PRO A 143 17.61 3.82 11.85
C PRO A 143 16.07 3.89 11.95
N SER A 144 15.37 4.22 10.86
CA SER A 144 13.91 4.26 10.81
C SER A 144 13.35 3.33 9.74
N TYR A 145 12.11 2.91 9.94
CA TYR A 145 11.29 2.22 8.94
C TYR A 145 10.33 3.20 8.25
N TYR A 146 9.78 2.80 7.11
CA TYR A 146 8.70 3.50 6.43
C TYR A 146 7.32 2.91 6.82
N PRO A 147 6.43 3.69 7.42
CA PRO A 147 5.07 3.23 7.75
C PRO A 147 4.08 3.42 6.59
N ASP A 148 3.79 2.37 5.81
CA ASP A 148 2.88 2.42 4.65
C ASP A 148 1.51 3.05 4.94
N VAL A 149 0.91 2.71 6.09
CA VAL A 149 -0.38 3.26 6.54
C VAL A 149 -0.33 4.78 6.67
N ILE A 150 0.73 5.32 7.27
CA ILE A 150 0.93 6.76 7.42
C ILE A 150 1.31 7.39 6.08
N GLY A 151 2.05 6.68 5.23
CA GLY A 151 2.33 7.10 3.85
C GLY A 151 1.04 7.40 3.07
N ALA A 152 0.06 6.51 3.14
CA ALA A 152 -1.24 6.72 2.48
C ALA A 152 -1.99 7.96 3.02
N GLU A 153 -1.99 8.21 4.33
CA GLU A 153 -2.57 9.43 4.89
C GLU A 153 -1.84 10.70 4.37
N LEU A 154 -0.52 10.65 4.33
CA LEU A 154 0.31 11.80 3.96
C LEU A 154 0.16 12.17 2.49
N PHE A 155 0.23 11.19 1.59
CA PHE A 155 0.23 11.42 0.14
C PHE A 155 -1.17 11.37 -0.49
N LEU A 156 -2.05 10.52 0.01
CA LEU A 156 -3.37 10.28 -0.60
C LEU A 156 -4.54 10.78 0.24
N LYS A 157 -4.29 11.20 1.49
CA LYS A 157 -5.32 11.66 2.45
C LYS A 157 -6.35 10.59 2.79
N TYR A 158 -5.96 9.32 2.66
CA TYR A 158 -6.81 8.21 3.10
C TYR A 158 -7.05 8.29 4.61
N GLU A 159 -8.26 7.93 5.02
CA GLU A 159 -8.65 8.01 6.41
C GLU A 159 -7.93 6.91 7.20
N LEU A 160 -7.50 7.25 8.43
CA LEU A 160 -6.99 6.27 9.37
C LEU A 160 -8.06 5.98 10.42
N VAL A 161 -8.35 4.70 10.61
CA VAL A 161 -9.28 4.21 11.62
C VAL A 161 -8.48 3.62 12.77
N ASN A 162 -8.82 3.98 14.00
CA ASN A 162 -8.18 3.44 15.18
C ASN A 162 -8.90 2.16 15.62
N THR A 163 -8.19 1.03 15.69
CA THR A 163 -8.70 -0.25 16.18
C THR A 163 -8.25 -0.55 17.61
N GLY A 164 -7.92 0.49 18.39
CA GLY A 164 -7.45 0.40 19.76
C GLY A 164 -5.93 0.27 19.84
N CYS A 165 -5.39 -0.85 19.38
CA CYS A 165 -3.94 -1.14 19.44
C CYS A 165 -3.16 -0.75 18.18
N CYS A 166 -3.86 -0.53 17.06
CA CYS A 166 -3.25 -0.20 15.76
C CYS A 166 -4.04 0.90 15.04
N GLN A 167 -3.35 1.61 14.16
CA GLN A 167 -3.99 2.43 13.13
C GLN A 167 -4.10 1.60 11.85
N ILE A 168 -5.29 1.56 11.27
CA ILE A 168 -5.52 0.97 9.96
C ILE A 168 -5.91 2.05 8.97
N MET A 169 -5.61 1.79 7.71
CA MET A 169 -6.03 2.65 6.62
C MET A 169 -7.41 2.25 6.11
N TYR A 170 -8.21 3.23 5.71
CA TYR A 170 -9.43 3.04 4.95
C TYR A 170 -9.24 3.52 3.51
N HIS A 171 -9.18 2.57 2.57
CA HIS A 171 -9.12 2.84 1.14
C HIS A 171 -10.50 3.31 0.63
N PRO A 172 -10.60 4.35 -0.21
CA PRO A 172 -11.90 4.87 -0.68
C PRO A 172 -12.73 3.85 -1.47
N VAL A 173 -12.08 2.86 -2.10
CA VAL A 173 -12.76 1.82 -2.88
C VAL A 173 -12.77 0.46 -2.16
N TYR A 174 -11.72 0.14 -1.41
CA TYR A 174 -11.54 -1.21 -0.82
C TYR A 174 -11.87 -1.25 0.68
N GLY A 175 -12.20 -0.11 1.29
CA GLY A 175 -12.38 0.00 2.74
C GLY A 175 -11.13 -0.43 3.49
N THR A 176 -11.29 -1.23 4.55
CA THR A 176 -10.19 -1.80 5.35
C THR A 176 -9.55 -3.03 4.69
N LYS A 177 -10.11 -3.52 3.58
CA LYS A 177 -9.66 -4.73 2.89
C LYS A 177 -8.65 -4.40 1.79
N SER A 178 -7.54 -3.79 2.18
CA SER A 178 -6.47 -3.42 1.28
C SER A 178 -5.12 -3.73 1.87
N TYR A 179 -4.22 -4.26 1.04
CA TYR A 179 -2.82 -4.49 1.39
C TYR A 179 -1.97 -3.31 0.87
N PRO A 180 -1.47 -2.43 1.76
CA PRO A 180 -0.65 -1.31 1.36
C PRO A 180 0.83 -1.68 1.29
N ALA A 181 1.53 -1.12 0.30
CA ALA A 181 2.98 -1.26 0.17
C ALA A 181 3.54 -0.11 -0.68
N THR A 182 4.81 0.26 -0.52
CA THR A 182 5.38 1.45 -1.17
C THR A 182 6.73 1.19 -1.84
N MET A 183 6.85 1.67 -3.07
CA MET A 183 8.10 1.76 -3.82
C MET A 183 8.56 3.23 -3.93
N PHE A 184 9.86 3.44 -4.13
CA PHE A 184 10.53 4.72 -4.19
C PHE A 184 11.47 4.75 -5.39
N THR A 185 11.62 5.90 -6.04
CA THR A 185 12.59 6.04 -7.13
C THR A 185 12.98 7.49 -7.38
N THR A 186 14.20 7.74 -7.85
CA THR A 186 14.60 9.04 -8.41
C THR A 186 14.32 9.15 -9.91
N ALA A 187 13.77 8.11 -10.54
CA ALA A 187 13.37 8.15 -11.93
C ALA A 187 12.26 9.19 -12.15
N PRO A 188 12.29 9.95 -13.26
CA PRO A 188 11.16 10.76 -13.68
C PRO A 188 9.88 9.93 -13.83
N ALA A 189 8.71 10.55 -13.65
CA ALA A 189 7.43 9.86 -13.74
C ALA A 189 7.20 9.17 -15.09
N SER A 190 7.74 9.71 -16.18
CA SER A 190 7.69 9.09 -17.52
C SER A 190 8.46 7.76 -17.59
N GLU A 191 9.63 7.68 -16.94
CA GLU A 191 10.45 6.48 -16.89
C GLU A 191 9.84 5.42 -15.99
N LEU A 192 9.25 5.83 -14.87
CA LEU A 192 8.44 4.96 -14.01
C LEU A 192 7.24 4.39 -14.76
N ALA A 193 6.48 5.24 -15.48
CA ALA A 193 5.33 4.80 -16.26
C ALA A 193 5.73 3.77 -17.33
N ALA A 194 6.81 4.04 -18.08
CA ALA A 194 7.35 3.12 -19.08
C ALA A 194 7.82 1.78 -18.45
N ALA A 195 8.41 1.82 -17.25
CA ALA A 195 8.81 0.62 -16.52
C ALA A 195 7.60 -0.26 -16.16
N ILE A 196 6.54 0.35 -15.62
CA ILE A 196 5.30 -0.34 -15.23
C ILE A 196 4.58 -0.90 -16.47
N GLU A 197 4.49 -0.12 -17.54
CA GLU A 197 3.88 -0.57 -18.80
C GLU A 197 4.61 -1.79 -19.36
N ARG A 198 5.94 -1.77 -19.38
CA ARG A 198 6.76 -2.89 -19.88
C ARG A 198 6.48 -4.20 -19.15
N ILE A 199 6.27 -4.17 -17.83
CA ILE A 199 6.01 -5.37 -17.05
C ILE A 199 4.53 -5.80 -17.11
N SER A 200 3.64 -4.90 -17.56
CA SER A 200 2.23 -5.21 -17.82
C SER A 200 2.03 -6.01 -19.11
N LEU A 201 2.94 -5.89 -20.09
CA LEU A 201 2.81 -6.42 -21.45
C LEU A 201 3.37 -7.84 -21.67
N ARG A 202 3.73 -8.57 -20.61
CA ARG A 202 4.28 -9.94 -20.72
C ARG A 202 3.21 -10.97 -20.36
N ASP A 203 2.62 -11.57 -21.40
CA ASP A 203 1.92 -12.86 -21.36
C ASP A 203 2.92 -14.02 -21.41
#